data_AF-A0A073JJC0-F1
#
_entry.id   AF-A0A073JJC0-F1
#
_cell.length_a   1.000
_cell.length_b   1.000
_cell.length_c   1.000
_cell.angle_alpha   90.00
_cell.angle_beta   90.00
_cell.angle_gamma   90.00
#
_symmetry.space_group_name_H-M   'P 1'
#
loop_
_entity.id
_entity.type
_entity.pdbx_description
1 polymer ?
#
loop_
_entity_poly.entity_id
_entity_poly.type
_entity_poly.pdbx_seq_one_letter_code
_entity_poly.pdbx_strand_id
1 'polypeptide(L)'
;MDSLHFGWEEWIGLPELGLPALKAKIDTGARTSALHAHDIEVFGPAAKPKVRFNVYPVAGQTQVQVTCSAPIKDRREVTSSNGESELRYVIETTLSVAGQSWPIEVTLTDRSGMTSRMLLGRQALQDHISITATEKRLQPDLSYDVYHSAAVRRAAPKRALRIAVLSREDNYSTNRLVEVGEARGHTVEVIDTTRCYMAINTMAPEVHYDGKRLPRYDAIVPRIGASITPYGTAVIRQFETIGTYCVNGSAGITASRDKLHAHQVLASKRIGMPTTAFAASPKDTGNLIGLVGAAPLIVKLLESTQGKGVVLAETKKAAESVIDAFRGLRANFLVQQFVKEAAGEDIRCLVIDGKVVASMKRTGAEGDFRSNLHRGGSARTVRITKEERDTALRAARAFGLGKAGVDLLRSETGPKVLEVNSSPGFEGIEKATGKDIVGMLYDMIEARVKPQPVRKRKG
;
A
#
# COMPACT_ATOMS: atom_id res chain seq x y z
N MET A 1 -34.38 25.11 10.56
CA MET A 1 -34.34 23.76 9.96
C MET A 1 -35.74 23.41 9.56
N ASP A 2 -35.92 22.80 8.40
CA ASP A 2 -37.22 22.30 7.98
C ASP A 2 -37.64 21.14 8.91
N SER A 3 -38.93 21.04 9.23
CA SER A 3 -39.41 19.96 10.09
C SER A 3 -39.28 18.61 9.40
N LEU A 4 -38.87 17.59 10.15
CA LEU A 4 -38.82 16.21 9.68
C LEU A 4 -39.97 15.40 10.32
N HIS A 5 -40.61 14.57 9.51
CA HIS A 5 -41.67 13.66 9.94
C HIS A 5 -41.17 12.24 9.74
N PHE A 6 -40.93 11.50 10.82
CA PHE A 6 -40.45 10.12 10.77
C PHE A 6 -41.60 9.15 11.04
N GLY A 7 -41.62 8.03 10.33
CA GLY A 7 -42.38 6.85 10.70
C GLY A 7 -41.64 5.99 11.72
N TRP A 8 -42.09 4.75 11.94
CA TRP A 8 -41.39 3.79 12.78
C TRP A 8 -40.14 3.18 12.13
N GLU A 9 -40.01 3.28 10.80
CA GLU A 9 -38.83 2.91 10.01
C GLU A 9 -38.53 4.03 9.00
N GLU A 10 -37.26 4.43 8.90
CA GLU A 10 -36.82 5.45 7.95
C GLU A 10 -35.55 5.04 7.18
N TRP A 11 -35.42 5.62 5.99
CA TRP A 11 -34.16 5.58 5.25
C TRP A 11 -33.21 6.66 5.77
N ILE A 12 -32.00 6.24 6.08
CA ILE A 12 -30.95 7.12 6.57
C ILE A 12 -29.63 6.83 5.86
N GLY A 13 -28.71 7.79 5.91
CA GLY A 13 -27.31 7.62 5.55
C GLY A 13 -26.38 7.87 6.73
N LEU A 14 -25.26 7.14 6.79
CA LEU A 14 -24.11 7.40 7.66
C LEU A 14 -22.88 7.63 6.77
N PRO A 15 -22.73 8.82 6.17
CA PRO A 15 -21.69 9.10 5.16
C PRO A 15 -20.26 8.83 5.65
N GLU A 16 -19.96 9.13 6.92
CA GLU A 16 -18.62 8.91 7.50
C GLU A 16 -18.27 7.44 7.73
N LEU A 17 -19.27 6.55 7.65
CA LEU A 17 -19.09 5.10 7.68
C LEU A 17 -19.21 4.47 6.28
N GLY A 18 -19.47 5.27 5.23
CA GLY A 18 -19.65 4.75 3.88
C GLY A 18 -20.94 3.96 3.72
N LEU A 19 -21.96 4.29 4.50
CA LEU A 19 -23.30 3.69 4.47
C LEU A 19 -24.29 4.70 3.89
N PRO A 20 -24.30 4.92 2.57
CA PRO A 20 -25.16 5.92 1.94
C PRO A 20 -26.65 5.56 1.97
N ALA A 21 -27.01 4.31 2.25
CA ALA A 21 -28.39 3.87 2.37
C ALA A 21 -28.52 2.75 3.41
N LEU A 22 -29.25 3.01 4.48
CA LEU A 22 -29.54 2.07 5.56
C LEU A 22 -30.96 2.30 6.04
N LYS A 23 -31.69 1.22 6.34
CA LYS A 23 -32.97 1.34 7.04
C LYS A 23 -32.72 1.32 8.54
N ALA A 24 -33.26 2.32 9.23
CA ALA A 24 -33.22 2.42 10.68
C ALA A 24 -34.63 2.35 11.25
N LYS A 25 -34.80 1.54 12.31
CA LYS A 25 -36.02 1.55 13.12
C LYS A 25 -35.92 2.69 14.12
N ILE A 26 -36.94 3.52 14.19
CA ILE A 26 -37.04 4.58 15.19
C ILE A 26 -37.47 3.95 16.52
N ASP A 27 -36.68 4.15 17.56
CA ASP A 27 -36.89 3.53 18.88
C ASP A 27 -36.72 4.59 19.98
N THR A 28 -37.83 5.23 20.34
CA THR A 28 -37.86 6.26 21.39
C THR A 28 -37.62 5.70 22.78
N GLY A 29 -37.77 4.37 22.98
CA GLY A 29 -37.44 3.69 24.23
C GLY A 29 -35.93 3.54 24.41
N ALA A 30 -35.18 3.42 23.33
CA ALA A 30 -33.72 3.39 23.35
C ALA A 30 -33.15 4.79 23.59
N ARG A 31 -32.27 4.94 24.60
CA ARG A 31 -31.55 6.20 24.85
C ARG A 31 -30.59 6.54 23.70
N THR A 32 -29.70 5.60 23.39
CA THR A 32 -28.64 5.76 22.39
C THR A 32 -28.91 4.85 21.20
N SER A 33 -28.59 5.33 19.99
CA SER A 33 -28.72 4.55 18.76
C SER A 33 -27.81 3.33 18.76
N ALA A 34 -28.19 2.29 18.01
CA ALA A 34 -27.43 1.05 17.89
C ALA A 34 -27.26 0.68 16.42
N LEU A 35 -26.03 0.40 16.01
CA LEU A 35 -25.68 -0.01 14.65
C LEU A 35 -25.22 -1.46 14.65
N HIS A 36 -25.70 -2.24 13.70
CA HIS A 36 -25.19 -3.57 13.42
C HIS A 36 -23.70 -3.50 13.08
N ALA A 37 -22.90 -4.22 13.84
CA ALA A 37 -21.47 -4.38 13.63
C ALA A 37 -21.04 -5.82 13.96
N HIS A 38 -20.16 -6.39 13.14
CA HIS A 38 -19.48 -7.65 13.43
C HIS A 38 -17.98 -7.51 13.17
N ASP A 39 -17.19 -8.51 13.59
CA ASP A 39 -15.71 -8.48 13.59
C ASP A 39 -15.17 -7.18 14.20
N ILE A 40 -15.70 -6.83 15.37
CA ILE A 40 -15.34 -5.59 16.07
C ILE A 40 -13.94 -5.75 16.67
N GLU A 41 -12.99 -4.99 16.15
CA GLU A 41 -11.58 -5.05 16.52
C GLU A 41 -11.06 -3.66 16.92
N VAL A 42 -10.48 -3.56 18.11
CA VAL A 42 -9.83 -2.32 18.58
C VAL A 42 -8.40 -2.25 18.07
N PHE A 43 -7.96 -1.06 17.65
CA PHE A 43 -6.59 -0.80 17.24
C PHE A 43 -6.18 0.64 17.55
N GLY A 44 -4.90 0.95 17.39
CA GLY A 44 -4.35 2.25 17.76
C GLY A 44 -3.81 2.28 19.19
N PRO A 45 -3.11 3.37 19.55
CA PRO A 45 -2.55 3.53 20.89
C PRO A 45 -3.68 3.74 21.92
N ALA A 46 -3.42 3.40 23.18
CA ALA A 46 -4.39 3.57 24.27
C ALA A 46 -4.87 5.03 24.43
N ALA A 47 -4.03 6.01 24.06
CA ALA A 47 -4.37 7.43 24.10
C ALA A 47 -5.33 7.88 22.97
N LYS A 48 -5.39 7.13 21.85
CA LYS A 48 -6.25 7.43 20.70
C LYS A 48 -6.81 6.13 20.12
N PRO A 49 -7.63 5.39 20.91
CA PRO A 49 -8.11 4.09 20.50
C PRO A 49 -9.14 4.23 19.38
N LYS A 50 -9.09 3.30 18.44
CA LYS A 50 -9.97 3.23 17.28
C LYS A 50 -10.62 1.86 17.23
N VAL A 51 -11.75 1.76 16.56
CA VAL A 51 -12.44 0.50 16.31
C VAL A 51 -12.61 0.29 14.82
N ARG A 52 -12.33 -0.92 14.35
CA ARG A 52 -12.66 -1.42 13.01
C ARG A 52 -13.78 -2.43 13.16
N PHE A 53 -14.75 -2.38 12.26
CA PHE A 53 -15.89 -3.28 12.26
C PHE A 53 -16.47 -3.38 10.86
N ASN A 54 -17.26 -4.42 10.64
CA ASN A 54 -17.96 -4.65 9.40
C ASN A 54 -19.46 -4.48 9.59
N VAL A 55 -20.13 -3.91 8.59
CA VAL A 55 -21.58 -3.70 8.57
C VAL A 55 -22.17 -4.41 7.36
N TYR A 56 -23.18 -5.25 7.59
CA TYR A 56 -24.08 -5.72 6.55
C TYR A 56 -25.29 -4.78 6.48
N PRO A 57 -25.32 -3.78 5.57
CA PRO A 57 -26.38 -2.77 5.56
C PRO A 57 -27.74 -3.34 5.17
N VAL A 58 -27.76 -4.46 4.45
CA VAL A 58 -28.99 -5.10 3.97
C VAL A 58 -29.30 -6.33 4.82
N ALA A 59 -30.46 -6.33 5.47
CA ALA A 59 -30.92 -7.47 6.24
C ALA A 59 -31.01 -8.74 5.37
N GLY A 60 -30.51 -9.86 5.88
CA GLY A 60 -30.47 -11.14 5.15
C GLY A 60 -29.46 -11.24 4.00
N GLN A 61 -28.68 -10.19 3.70
CA GLN A 61 -27.67 -10.20 2.63
C GLN A 61 -26.26 -9.90 3.16
N THR A 62 -25.46 -10.94 3.40
CA THR A 62 -24.08 -10.81 3.89
C THR A 62 -23.06 -10.49 2.79
N GLN A 63 -23.45 -10.61 1.52
CA GLN A 63 -22.56 -10.32 0.39
C GLN A 63 -22.26 -8.82 0.28
N VAL A 64 -23.19 -7.96 0.73
CA VAL A 64 -22.97 -6.52 0.83
C VAL A 64 -22.37 -6.23 2.19
N GLN A 65 -21.06 -5.98 2.20
CA GLN A 65 -20.29 -5.69 3.40
C GLN A 65 -19.56 -4.37 3.25
N VAL A 66 -19.68 -3.51 4.26
CA VAL A 66 -18.94 -2.25 4.37
C VAL A 66 -18.01 -2.33 5.57
N THR A 67 -16.70 -2.23 5.33
CA THR A 67 -15.71 -2.15 6.40
C THR A 67 -15.56 -0.70 6.86
N CYS A 68 -15.87 -0.47 8.12
CA CYS A 68 -15.89 0.81 8.78
C CYS A 68 -14.75 0.93 9.79
N SER A 69 -14.39 2.16 10.13
CA SER A 69 -13.56 2.43 11.31
C SER A 69 -13.88 3.81 11.86
N ALA A 70 -13.80 3.98 13.18
CA ALA A 70 -13.96 5.26 13.82
C ALA A 70 -13.11 5.36 15.10
N PRO A 71 -12.78 6.58 15.57
CA PRO A 71 -12.31 6.78 16.93
C PRO A 71 -13.32 6.24 17.95
N ILE A 72 -12.84 5.62 19.02
CA ILE A 72 -13.71 5.21 20.13
C ILE A 72 -13.95 6.43 21.01
N LYS A 73 -15.21 6.82 21.18
CA LYS A 73 -15.61 7.93 22.06
C LYS A 73 -15.77 7.47 23.50
N ASP A 74 -16.38 6.29 23.68
CA ASP A 74 -16.76 5.78 25.01
C ASP A 74 -17.02 4.25 24.96
N ARG A 75 -17.17 3.61 26.13
CA ARG A 75 -17.76 2.27 26.28
C ARG A 75 -18.95 2.36 27.22
N ARG A 76 -20.10 1.86 26.80
CA ARG A 76 -21.34 1.93 27.58
C ARG A 76 -21.97 0.57 27.74
N GLU A 77 -22.38 0.26 28.96
CA GLU A 77 -23.25 -0.87 29.23
C GLU A 77 -24.66 -0.54 28.71
N VAL A 78 -25.21 -1.43 27.89
CA VAL A 78 -26.52 -1.29 27.29
C VAL A 78 -27.33 -2.55 27.58
N THR A 79 -28.46 -2.38 28.24
CA THR A 79 -29.41 -3.47 28.52
C THR A 79 -30.47 -3.53 27.41
N SER A 80 -30.60 -4.67 26.75
CA SER A 80 -31.67 -4.89 25.76
C SER A 80 -33.00 -5.19 26.43
N SER A 81 -34.08 -5.11 25.65
CA SER A 81 -35.46 -5.40 26.12
C SER A 81 -35.66 -6.82 26.63
N ASN A 82 -34.75 -7.74 26.33
CA ASN A 82 -34.72 -9.11 26.86
C ASN A 82 -34.01 -9.22 28.23
N GLY A 83 -33.51 -8.12 28.80
CA GLY A 83 -32.83 -8.07 30.09
C GLY A 83 -31.32 -8.35 30.05
N GLU A 84 -30.75 -8.65 28.87
CA GLU A 84 -29.31 -8.88 28.73
C GLU A 84 -28.53 -7.57 28.64
N SER A 85 -27.45 -7.43 29.42
CA SER A 85 -26.55 -6.28 29.38
C SER A 85 -25.29 -6.58 28.58
N GLU A 86 -24.87 -5.65 27.74
CA GLU A 86 -23.67 -5.75 26.90
C GLU A 86 -22.85 -4.46 26.98
N LEU A 87 -21.52 -4.58 27.15
CA LEU A 87 -20.60 -3.44 27.16
C LEU A 87 -20.13 -3.09 25.74
N ARG A 88 -20.77 -2.09 25.13
CA ARG A 88 -20.61 -1.72 23.71
C ARG A 88 -19.67 -0.54 23.52
N TYR A 89 -18.93 -0.55 22.41
CA TYR A 89 -18.17 0.63 21.97
C TYR A 89 -19.12 1.70 21.42
N VAL A 90 -18.86 2.95 21.76
CA VAL A 90 -19.58 4.12 21.26
C VAL A 90 -18.68 4.86 20.28
N ILE A 91 -19.22 5.14 19.11
CA ILE A 91 -18.60 6.02 18.11
C ILE A 91 -19.52 7.20 17.84
N GLU A 92 -18.95 8.30 17.38
CA GLU A 92 -19.70 9.43 16.83
C GLU A 92 -19.71 9.30 15.31
N THR A 93 -20.86 9.60 14.70
CA THR A 93 -20.96 9.69 13.24
C THR A 93 -22.03 10.69 12.82
N THR A 94 -21.93 11.24 11.61
CA THR A 94 -22.98 12.09 11.03
C THR A 94 -24.15 11.23 10.51
N LEU A 95 -25.37 11.53 10.99
CA LEU A 95 -26.63 11.07 10.41
C LEU A 95 -27.03 11.98 9.26
N SER A 96 -27.51 11.41 8.15
CA SER A 96 -28.03 12.14 7.00
C SER A 96 -29.41 11.64 6.58
N VAL A 97 -30.38 12.55 6.52
CA VAL A 97 -31.78 12.26 6.15
C VAL A 97 -32.37 13.47 5.43
N ALA A 98 -33.00 13.26 4.27
CA ALA A 98 -33.70 14.30 3.49
C ALA A 98 -32.91 15.61 3.28
N GLY A 99 -31.59 15.51 3.06
CA GLY A 99 -30.71 16.66 2.88
C GLY A 99 -30.26 17.37 4.17
N GLN A 100 -30.77 16.96 5.33
CA GLN A 100 -30.32 17.42 6.65
C GLN A 100 -29.26 16.49 7.21
N SER A 101 -28.34 17.01 8.03
CA SER A 101 -27.30 16.20 8.66
C SER A 101 -26.84 16.74 10.01
N TRP A 102 -26.61 15.84 10.97
CA TRP A 102 -26.16 16.18 12.32
C TRP A 102 -25.38 15.02 12.98
N PRO A 103 -24.50 15.29 13.95
CA PRO A 103 -23.77 14.25 14.66
C PRO A 103 -24.69 13.44 15.58
N ILE A 104 -24.45 12.13 15.63
CA ILE A 104 -25.11 11.19 16.54
C ILE A 104 -24.09 10.25 17.17
N GLU A 105 -24.41 9.75 18.36
CA GLU A 105 -23.67 8.66 18.97
C GLU A 105 -24.35 7.33 18.65
N VAL A 106 -23.55 6.34 18.23
CA VAL A 106 -24.03 4.99 17.94
C VAL A 106 -23.20 3.97 18.73
N THR A 107 -23.90 2.99 19.30
CA THR A 107 -23.29 1.81 19.91
C THR A 107 -23.11 0.72 18.85
N LEU A 108 -21.99 0.01 18.91
CA LEU A 108 -21.69 -1.10 18.00
C LEU A 108 -22.06 -2.43 18.67
N THR A 109 -22.88 -3.25 18.00
CA THR A 109 -23.34 -4.55 18.51
C THR A 109 -23.74 -5.49 17.37
N ASP A 110 -23.61 -6.79 17.56
CA ASP A 110 -24.09 -7.75 16.56
C ASP A 110 -25.62 -7.81 16.59
N ARG A 111 -26.21 -7.58 15.42
CA ARG A 111 -27.66 -7.57 15.19
C ARG A 111 -27.99 -8.47 14.01
N SER A 112 -27.15 -9.45 13.71
CA SER A 112 -27.27 -10.40 12.61
C SER A 112 -28.62 -11.13 12.63
N GLY A 113 -29.10 -11.52 13.82
CA GLY A 113 -30.41 -12.14 14.05
C GLY A 113 -31.61 -11.18 14.03
N MET A 114 -31.40 -9.87 13.94
CA MET A 114 -32.46 -8.86 13.94
C MET A 114 -32.79 -8.41 12.51
N THR A 115 -34.06 -8.13 12.25
CA THR A 115 -34.52 -7.58 10.95
C THR A 115 -34.00 -6.16 10.71
N SER A 116 -33.94 -5.34 11.77
CA SER A 116 -33.40 -3.98 11.70
C SER A 116 -31.91 -3.93 12.04
N ARG A 117 -31.12 -3.46 11.05
CA ARG A 117 -29.67 -3.27 11.16
C ARG A 117 -29.28 -2.01 11.93
N MET A 118 -30.21 -1.09 12.17
CA MET A 118 -29.96 0.10 12.96
C MET A 118 -31.19 0.50 13.78
N LEU A 119 -30.97 0.85 15.04
CA LEU A 119 -31.93 1.57 15.87
C LEU A 119 -31.54 3.03 15.96
N LEU A 120 -32.49 3.93 15.75
CA LEU A 120 -32.33 5.35 16.01
C LEU A 120 -32.97 5.68 17.36
N GLY A 121 -32.12 5.89 18.37
CA GLY A 121 -32.53 6.19 19.74
C GLY A 121 -32.88 7.67 19.92
N ARG A 122 -33.54 7.99 21.04
CA ARG A 122 -34.03 9.34 21.33
C ARG A 122 -32.96 10.45 21.35
N GLN A 123 -31.70 10.14 21.67
CA GLN A 123 -30.61 11.13 21.61
C GLN A 123 -30.28 11.61 20.19
N ALA A 124 -30.63 10.82 19.16
CA ALA A 124 -30.43 11.22 17.78
C ALA A 124 -31.62 12.02 17.21
N LEU A 125 -32.74 12.10 17.94
CA LEU A 125 -33.94 12.81 17.54
C LEU A 125 -33.88 14.24 18.05
N GLN A 126 -33.80 15.21 17.14
CA GLN A 126 -33.80 16.63 17.48
C GLN A 126 -35.22 17.19 17.62
N ASP A 127 -35.36 18.38 18.22
CA ASP A 127 -36.66 19.01 18.50
C ASP A 127 -37.54 19.25 17.27
N HIS A 128 -36.93 19.36 16.08
CA HIS A 128 -37.65 19.58 14.82
C HIS A 128 -38.18 18.28 14.18
N ILE A 129 -37.99 17.13 14.83
CA ILE A 129 -38.39 15.80 14.35
C ILE A 129 -39.65 15.34 15.09
N SER A 130 -40.69 15.03 14.33
CA SER A 130 -41.92 14.39 14.85
C SER A 130 -42.01 12.94 14.38
N ILE A 131 -42.67 12.08 15.17
CA ILE A 131 -42.79 10.65 14.84
C ILE A 131 -44.25 10.23 14.74
N THR A 132 -44.60 9.59 13.63
CA THR A 132 -45.90 8.96 13.40
C THR A 132 -45.74 7.44 13.46
N ALA A 133 -46.11 6.83 14.60
CA ALA A 133 -45.84 5.42 14.88
C ALA A 133 -46.53 4.43 13.92
N THR A 134 -47.61 4.83 13.24
CA THR A 134 -48.36 3.99 12.29
C THR A 134 -47.78 4.00 10.88
N GLU A 135 -46.95 4.99 10.56
CA GLU A 135 -46.40 5.20 9.23
C GLU A 135 -44.96 4.69 9.14
N LYS A 136 -44.47 4.48 7.91
CA LYS A 136 -43.07 4.15 7.63
C LYS A 136 -42.59 4.90 6.40
N ARG A 137 -41.31 5.28 6.40
CA ARG A 137 -40.63 5.89 5.24
C ARG A 137 -41.33 7.17 4.79
N LEU A 138 -41.52 8.07 5.75
CA LEU A 138 -42.04 9.42 5.50
C LEU A 138 -40.96 10.35 4.91
N GLN A 139 -39.70 9.89 4.89
CA GLN A 139 -38.59 10.56 4.21
C GLN A 139 -38.31 9.94 2.83
N PRO A 140 -37.61 10.66 1.92
CA PRO A 140 -37.31 10.15 0.59
C PRO A 140 -36.66 8.76 0.60
N ASP A 141 -37.22 7.84 -0.18
CA ASP A 141 -36.71 6.48 -0.31
C ASP A 141 -35.28 6.49 -0.89
N LEU A 142 -34.38 5.75 -0.25
CA LEU A 142 -33.05 5.43 -0.78
C LEU A 142 -33.06 4.04 -1.44
N SER A 143 -31.98 3.69 -2.13
CA SER A 143 -31.83 2.39 -2.78
C SER A 143 -30.52 1.69 -2.40
N TYR A 144 -30.60 0.40 -2.14
CA TYR A 144 -29.43 -0.46 -1.94
C TYR A 144 -28.61 -0.70 -3.21
N ASP A 145 -29.12 -0.33 -4.40
CA ASP A 145 -28.36 -0.39 -5.66
C ASP A 145 -27.06 0.41 -5.61
N VAL A 146 -26.98 1.42 -4.74
CA VAL A 146 -25.77 2.20 -4.50
C VAL A 146 -24.57 1.30 -4.17
N TYR A 147 -24.77 0.20 -3.42
CA TYR A 147 -23.73 -0.75 -3.01
C TYR A 147 -23.25 -1.66 -4.16
N HIS A 148 -24.05 -1.80 -5.21
CA HIS A 148 -23.73 -2.58 -6.41
C HIS A 148 -23.13 -1.74 -7.54
N SER A 149 -23.05 -0.42 -7.34
CA SER A 149 -22.58 0.53 -8.35
C SER A 149 -21.19 1.08 -8.01
N ALA A 150 -20.55 1.72 -8.98
CA ALA A 150 -19.31 2.47 -8.72
C ALA A 150 -19.50 3.64 -7.75
N ALA A 151 -20.74 4.03 -7.43
CA ALA A 151 -21.03 5.08 -6.45
C ALA A 151 -20.54 4.70 -5.04
N VAL A 152 -20.54 3.41 -4.67
CA VAL A 152 -20.03 2.98 -3.35
C VAL A 152 -18.56 3.38 -3.13
N ARG A 153 -17.73 3.40 -4.18
CA ARG A 153 -16.33 3.85 -4.08
C ARG A 153 -16.20 5.35 -3.86
N ARG A 154 -17.12 6.12 -4.45
CA ARG A 154 -17.19 7.59 -4.31
C ARG A 154 -17.75 7.97 -2.94
N ALA A 155 -18.75 7.23 -2.46
CA ALA A 155 -19.36 7.41 -1.16
C ALA A 155 -18.49 6.87 -0.01
N ALA A 156 -17.57 5.92 -0.28
CA ALA A 156 -16.68 5.36 0.74
C ALA A 156 -15.74 6.46 1.30
N PRO A 157 -15.87 6.78 2.59
CA PRO A 157 -15.08 7.80 3.26
C PRO A 157 -13.64 7.35 3.42
N LYS A 158 -12.76 8.31 3.76
CA LYS A 158 -11.42 7.98 4.23
C LYS A 158 -11.53 7.42 5.64
N ARG A 159 -11.41 6.10 5.76
CA ARG A 159 -11.42 5.40 7.05
C ARG A 159 -10.01 5.34 7.63
N ALA A 160 -9.90 5.26 8.96
CA ALA A 160 -8.65 4.97 9.63
C ALA A 160 -8.19 3.54 9.31
N LEU A 161 -6.94 3.40 8.86
CA LEU A 161 -6.34 2.12 8.51
C LEU A 161 -5.36 1.70 9.61
N ARG A 162 -5.20 0.39 9.78
CA ARG A 162 -4.08 -0.19 10.53
C ARG A 162 -3.02 -0.67 9.55
N ILE A 163 -1.85 -0.07 9.58
CA ILE A 163 -0.80 -0.28 8.58
C ILE A 163 0.47 -0.73 9.27
N ALA A 164 1.13 -1.76 8.75
CA ALA A 164 2.45 -2.16 9.21
C ALA A 164 3.54 -1.77 8.20
N VAL A 165 4.61 -1.14 8.69
CA VAL A 165 5.83 -0.87 7.94
C VAL A 165 6.86 -1.91 8.35
N LEU A 166 7.18 -2.84 7.44
CA LEU A 166 8.20 -3.86 7.71
C LEU A 166 9.59 -3.25 7.47
N SER A 167 10.25 -2.82 8.54
CA SER A 167 11.55 -2.15 8.48
C SER A 167 12.42 -2.55 9.65
N ARG A 168 13.73 -2.64 9.41
CA ARG A 168 14.76 -2.81 10.45
C ARG A 168 15.48 -1.51 10.81
N GLU A 169 15.24 -0.46 10.04
CA GLU A 169 15.99 0.78 10.09
C GLU A 169 15.09 1.90 10.59
N ASP A 170 15.60 2.62 11.59
CA ASP A 170 15.12 3.95 11.97
C ASP A 170 15.81 4.98 11.07
N ASN A 171 15.12 5.38 10.01
CA ASN A 171 15.63 6.32 9.02
C ASN A 171 14.51 7.26 8.55
N TYR A 172 14.90 8.32 7.83
CA TYR A 172 13.96 9.31 7.30
C TYR A 172 12.76 8.68 6.59
N SER A 173 13.00 7.67 5.74
CA SER A 173 11.93 7.07 4.94
C SER A 173 10.92 6.29 5.79
N THR A 174 11.39 5.58 6.83
CA THR A 174 10.53 4.87 7.79
C THR A 174 9.73 5.88 8.63
N ASN A 175 10.39 6.91 9.17
CA ASN A 175 9.74 7.90 10.03
C ASN A 175 8.72 8.73 9.25
N ARG A 176 9.04 9.08 8.00
CA ARG A 176 8.12 9.79 7.11
C ARG A 176 6.86 8.98 6.80
N LEU A 177 6.99 7.64 6.65
CA LEU A 177 5.82 6.76 6.50
C LEU A 177 4.91 6.82 7.73
N VAL A 178 5.48 6.79 8.93
CA VAL A 178 4.72 6.88 10.20
C VAL A 178 4.05 8.25 10.31
N GLU A 179 4.83 9.33 10.20
CA GLU A 179 4.37 10.72 10.35
C GLU A 179 3.19 11.03 9.42
N VAL A 180 3.33 10.77 8.12
CA VAL A 180 2.29 11.08 7.13
C VAL A 180 1.06 10.18 7.34
N GLY A 181 1.25 8.92 7.71
CA GLY A 181 0.14 8.01 7.97
C GLY A 181 -0.67 8.41 9.21
N GLU A 182 0.00 8.76 10.29
CA GLU A 182 -0.64 9.23 11.52
C GLU A 182 -1.32 10.59 11.33
N ALA A 183 -0.70 11.52 10.59
CA ALA A 183 -1.31 12.79 10.22
C ALA A 183 -2.59 12.61 9.37
N ARG A 184 -2.68 11.52 8.61
CA ARG A 184 -3.89 11.10 7.87
C ARG A 184 -4.89 10.32 8.72
N GLY A 185 -4.66 10.20 10.02
CA GLY A 185 -5.55 9.51 10.96
C GLY A 185 -5.44 7.98 10.92
N HIS A 186 -4.41 7.41 10.30
CA HIS A 186 -4.13 5.97 10.35
C HIS A 186 -3.39 5.60 11.64
N THR A 187 -3.24 4.30 11.88
CA THR A 187 -2.36 3.73 12.90
C THR A 187 -1.26 3.01 12.17
N VAL A 188 -0.02 3.44 12.36
CA VAL A 188 1.14 2.90 11.65
C VAL A 188 2.08 2.25 12.67
N GLU A 189 2.36 0.96 12.48
CA GLU A 189 3.25 0.19 13.34
C GLU A 189 4.51 -0.19 12.56
N VAL A 190 5.69 0.14 13.09
CA VAL A 190 6.97 -0.31 12.51
C VAL A 190 7.32 -1.65 13.12
N ILE A 191 7.52 -2.66 12.27
CA ILE A 191 7.79 -4.04 12.68
C ILE A 191 9.13 -4.48 12.11
N ASP A 192 10.02 -4.91 12.99
CA ASP A 192 11.28 -5.54 12.58
C ASP A 192 11.00 -6.86 11.89
N THR A 193 11.28 -6.91 10.59
CA THR A 193 10.99 -8.08 9.76
C THR A 193 11.70 -9.34 10.23
N THR A 194 12.88 -9.23 10.83
CA THR A 194 13.68 -10.39 11.28
C THR A 194 13.21 -10.98 12.59
N ARG A 195 12.41 -10.25 13.36
CA ARG A 195 11.78 -10.73 14.59
C ARG A 195 10.42 -11.38 14.34
N CYS A 196 9.85 -11.21 13.14
CA CYS A 196 8.68 -11.94 12.73
C CYS A 196 9.00 -13.44 12.59
N TYR A 197 8.06 -14.30 12.99
CA TYR A 197 8.06 -15.73 12.68
C TYR A 197 6.64 -16.15 12.28
N MET A 198 6.46 -17.30 11.64
CA MET A 198 5.20 -17.63 10.95
C MET A 198 4.70 -19.00 11.37
N ALA A 199 3.41 -19.10 11.65
CA ALA A 199 2.73 -20.39 11.70
C ALA A 199 2.22 -20.70 10.30
N ILE A 200 2.79 -21.72 9.65
CA ILE A 200 2.41 -22.15 8.31
C ILE A 200 1.52 -23.38 8.45
N ASN A 201 0.22 -23.21 8.25
CA ASN A 201 -0.75 -24.29 8.24
C ASN A 201 -1.87 -23.96 7.24
N THR A 202 -2.66 -24.98 6.88
CA THR A 202 -3.66 -24.88 5.81
C THR A 202 -4.91 -24.08 6.18
N MET A 203 -5.21 -23.95 7.48
CA MET A 203 -6.50 -23.41 7.95
C MET A 203 -6.40 -21.98 8.49
N ALA A 204 -5.33 -21.69 9.23
CA ALA A 204 -5.09 -20.43 9.93
C ALA A 204 -3.59 -20.05 9.83
N PRO A 205 -3.10 -19.66 8.64
CA PRO A 205 -1.77 -19.10 8.50
C PRO A 205 -1.65 -17.79 9.31
N GLU A 206 -0.56 -17.64 10.06
CA GLU A 206 -0.35 -16.49 10.94
C GLU A 206 1.08 -15.94 10.83
N VAL A 207 1.22 -14.66 11.16
CA VAL A 207 2.51 -14.02 11.44
C VAL A 207 2.52 -13.67 12.92
N HIS A 208 3.64 -13.93 13.58
CA HIS A 208 3.87 -13.66 15.00
C HIS A 208 5.07 -12.73 15.15
N TYR A 209 5.09 -11.98 16.25
CA TYR A 209 6.15 -11.05 16.63
C TYR A 209 6.22 -11.02 18.15
N ASP A 210 7.42 -11.23 18.72
CA ASP A 210 7.68 -11.20 20.17
C ASP A 210 6.69 -12.03 21.01
N GLY A 211 6.45 -13.29 20.64
CA GLY A 211 5.59 -14.20 21.41
C GLY A 211 4.10 -14.06 21.09
N LYS A 212 3.69 -13.10 20.26
CA LYS A 212 2.27 -12.80 20.00
C LYS A 212 1.94 -12.86 18.52
N ARG A 213 0.75 -13.36 18.20
CA ARG A 213 0.18 -13.24 16.86
C ARG A 213 0.03 -11.76 16.50
N LEU A 214 0.53 -11.39 15.33
CA LEU A 214 0.30 -10.07 14.77
C LEU A 214 -1.18 -9.92 14.37
N PRO A 215 -1.77 -8.75 14.65
CA PRO A 215 -3.17 -8.49 14.33
C PRO A 215 -3.36 -8.30 12.82
N ARG A 216 -4.63 -8.21 12.41
CA ARG A 216 -4.97 -7.92 11.03
C ARG A 216 -4.59 -6.48 10.65
N TYR A 217 -3.76 -6.34 9.63
CA TYR A 217 -3.46 -5.06 8.99
C TYR A 217 -4.32 -4.86 7.74
N ASP A 218 -4.63 -3.60 7.43
CA ASP A 218 -5.27 -3.22 6.17
C ASP A 218 -4.25 -3.17 5.02
N ALA A 219 -3.00 -2.79 5.34
CA ALA A 219 -1.91 -2.77 4.38
C ALA A 219 -0.54 -3.03 5.05
N ILE A 220 0.36 -3.64 4.28
CA ILE A 220 1.78 -3.77 4.61
C ILE A 220 2.60 -2.92 3.64
N VAL A 221 3.52 -2.11 4.17
CA VAL A 221 4.51 -1.36 3.38
C VAL A 221 5.90 -1.93 3.66
N PRO A 222 6.43 -2.82 2.81
CA PRO A 222 7.74 -3.38 3.05
C PRO A 222 8.87 -2.41 2.75
N ARG A 223 9.84 -2.37 3.67
CA ARG A 223 11.13 -1.68 3.57
C ARG A 223 12.26 -2.70 3.73
N ILE A 224 12.22 -3.75 2.90
CA ILE A 224 13.16 -4.87 3.01
C ILE A 224 14.55 -4.49 2.49
N GLY A 225 15.52 -4.54 3.41
CA GLY A 225 16.94 -4.38 3.11
C GLY A 225 17.49 -5.57 2.31
N ALA A 226 18.51 -5.33 1.48
CA ALA A 226 19.06 -6.33 0.58
C ALA A 226 19.55 -7.60 1.33
N SER A 227 20.12 -7.44 2.52
CA SER A 227 20.68 -8.52 3.35
C SER A 227 19.66 -9.52 3.88
N ILE A 228 18.38 -9.18 3.88
CA ILE A 228 17.30 -10.05 4.39
C ILE A 228 16.24 -10.33 3.34
N THR A 229 16.53 -10.12 2.05
CA THR A 229 15.54 -10.29 0.98
C THR A 229 14.84 -11.66 1.02
N PRO A 230 15.55 -12.81 1.18
CA PRO A 230 14.88 -14.11 1.23
C PRO A 230 13.88 -14.24 2.38
N TYR A 231 14.28 -13.84 3.60
CA TYR A 231 13.41 -13.94 4.77
C TYR A 231 12.29 -12.90 4.74
N GLY A 232 12.61 -11.65 4.40
CA GLY A 232 11.64 -10.56 4.33
C GLY A 232 10.56 -10.82 3.28
N THR A 233 10.90 -11.40 2.13
CA THR A 233 9.90 -11.78 1.13
C THR A 233 9.07 -12.99 1.56
N ALA A 234 9.62 -13.91 2.37
CA ALA A 234 8.83 -14.97 2.99
C ALA A 234 7.77 -14.42 3.96
N VAL A 235 8.13 -13.45 4.81
CA VAL A 235 7.20 -12.77 5.71
C VAL A 235 6.10 -12.02 4.94
N ILE A 236 6.48 -11.29 3.89
CA ILE A 236 5.50 -10.59 3.03
C ILE A 236 4.55 -11.60 2.37
N ARG A 237 5.07 -12.71 1.86
CA ARG A 237 4.24 -13.76 1.24
C ARG A 237 3.24 -14.34 2.22
N GLN A 238 3.59 -14.46 3.50
CA GLN A 238 2.64 -14.87 4.53
C GLN A 238 1.52 -13.84 4.72
N PHE A 239 1.83 -12.54 4.72
CA PHE A 239 0.82 -11.47 4.73
C PHE A 239 -0.09 -11.51 3.49
N GLU A 240 0.47 -11.80 2.32
CA GLU A 240 -0.29 -12.00 1.08
C GLU A 240 -1.23 -13.22 1.19
N THR A 241 -0.76 -14.34 1.74
CA THR A 241 -1.55 -15.57 1.96
C THR A 241 -2.77 -15.32 2.86
N ILE A 242 -2.64 -14.49 3.90
CA ILE A 242 -3.77 -14.10 4.76
C ILE A 242 -4.66 -13.00 4.16
N GLY A 243 -4.40 -12.59 2.91
CA GLY A 243 -5.22 -11.62 2.18
C GLY A 243 -4.91 -10.15 2.49
N THR A 244 -3.77 -9.83 3.10
CA THR A 244 -3.37 -8.45 3.39
C THR A 244 -2.79 -7.78 2.13
N TYR A 245 -3.20 -6.54 1.86
CA TYR A 245 -2.65 -5.78 0.75
C TYR A 245 -1.20 -5.37 1.02
N CYS A 246 -0.25 -5.82 0.19
CA CYS A 246 1.16 -5.50 0.32
C CYS A 246 1.65 -4.56 -0.80
N VAL A 247 2.32 -3.47 -0.43
CA VAL A 247 2.96 -2.53 -1.38
C VAL A 247 4.44 -2.36 -1.06
N ASN A 248 5.35 -3.10 -1.72
CA ASN A 248 5.15 -4.03 -2.84
C ASN A 248 4.93 -5.48 -2.39
N GLY A 249 4.43 -6.31 -3.31
CA GLY A 249 4.31 -7.75 -3.09
C GLY A 249 5.63 -8.51 -3.17
N SER A 250 5.64 -9.72 -2.61
CA SER A 250 6.84 -10.54 -2.43
C SER A 250 7.53 -10.89 -3.76
N ALA A 251 6.76 -11.32 -4.76
CA ALA A 251 7.28 -11.73 -6.07
C ALA A 251 8.01 -10.59 -6.80
N GLY A 252 7.44 -9.38 -6.80
CA GLY A 252 8.04 -8.22 -7.42
C GLY A 252 9.33 -7.78 -6.72
N ILE A 253 9.35 -7.84 -5.38
CA ILE A 253 10.56 -7.54 -4.60
C ILE A 253 11.68 -8.53 -4.95
N THR A 254 11.40 -9.83 -4.91
CA THR A 254 12.37 -10.89 -5.25
C THR A 254 12.93 -10.69 -6.67
N ALA A 255 12.05 -10.53 -7.66
CA ALA A 255 12.46 -10.39 -9.06
C ALA A 255 13.26 -9.11 -9.34
N SER A 256 12.94 -8.00 -8.65
CA SER A 256 13.68 -6.75 -8.80
C SER A 256 15.07 -6.76 -8.14
N ARG A 257 15.27 -7.60 -7.12
CA ARG A 257 16.51 -7.69 -6.34
C ARG A 257 17.55 -8.60 -6.98
N ASP A 258 17.10 -9.67 -7.62
CA ASP A 258 17.96 -10.55 -8.40
C ASP A 258 18.31 -9.86 -9.73
N LYS A 259 19.57 -9.46 -9.89
CA LYS A 259 20.03 -8.74 -11.08
C LYS A 259 19.85 -9.59 -12.35
N LEU A 260 20.15 -10.89 -12.32
CA LEU A 260 19.98 -11.75 -13.50
C LEU A 260 18.50 -11.86 -13.85
N HIS A 261 17.67 -12.21 -12.87
CA HIS A 261 16.24 -12.36 -13.09
C HIS A 261 15.61 -11.03 -13.56
N ALA A 262 16.02 -9.90 -13.00
CA ALA A 262 15.58 -8.58 -13.41
C ALA A 262 15.88 -8.28 -14.89
N HIS A 263 17.09 -8.59 -15.37
CA HIS A 263 17.44 -8.42 -16.78
C HIS A 263 16.61 -9.35 -17.68
N GLN A 264 16.39 -10.61 -17.28
CA GLN A 264 15.54 -11.55 -18.02
C GLN A 264 14.07 -11.06 -18.10
N VAL A 265 13.52 -10.55 -16.99
CA VAL A 265 12.17 -9.97 -16.95
C VAL A 265 12.06 -8.77 -17.90
N LEU A 266 13.00 -7.81 -17.81
CA LEU A 266 13.01 -6.64 -18.69
C LEU A 266 13.15 -7.03 -20.17
N ALA A 267 13.98 -8.03 -20.47
CA ALA A 267 14.22 -8.51 -21.83
C ALA A 267 12.96 -9.17 -22.41
N SER A 268 12.28 -10.01 -21.61
CA SER A 268 11.01 -10.64 -22.00
C SER A 268 9.91 -9.62 -22.33
N LYS A 269 9.99 -8.40 -21.77
CA LYS A 269 9.04 -7.30 -22.01
C LYS A 269 9.55 -6.29 -23.03
N ARG A 270 10.68 -6.57 -23.71
CA ARG A 270 11.32 -5.70 -24.70
C ARG A 270 11.55 -4.28 -24.15
N ILE A 271 12.07 -4.19 -22.94
CA ILE A 271 12.42 -2.93 -22.28
C ILE A 271 13.93 -2.74 -22.44
N GLY A 272 14.34 -1.57 -22.92
CA GLY A 272 15.75 -1.26 -23.17
C GLY A 272 16.57 -1.34 -21.89
N MET A 273 17.72 -2.01 -21.96
CA MET A 273 18.76 -2.07 -20.93
C MET A 273 20.12 -2.05 -21.64
N PRO A 274 21.22 -1.72 -20.95
CA PRO A 274 22.54 -1.86 -21.54
C PRO A 274 22.77 -3.33 -21.94
N THR A 275 23.43 -3.58 -23.08
CA THR A 275 23.72 -4.97 -23.51
C THR A 275 24.48 -5.69 -22.40
N THR A 276 24.05 -6.89 -22.07
CA THR A 276 24.47 -7.56 -20.84
C THR A 276 24.65 -9.05 -21.07
N ALA A 277 25.80 -9.57 -20.69
CA ALA A 277 26.09 -10.99 -20.63
C ALA A 277 26.27 -11.44 -19.17
N PHE A 278 25.85 -12.66 -18.89
CA PHE A 278 25.91 -13.26 -17.57
C PHE A 278 26.83 -14.47 -17.60
N ALA A 279 27.63 -14.64 -16.55
CA ALA A 279 28.47 -15.82 -16.43
C ALA A 279 28.77 -16.21 -14.98
N ALA A 280 28.96 -17.52 -14.78
CA ALA A 280 29.46 -18.09 -13.54
C ALA A 280 30.94 -18.48 -13.68
N SER A 281 31.23 -19.44 -14.56
CA SER A 281 32.60 -19.85 -14.90
C SER A 281 32.70 -20.26 -16.38
N PRO A 282 32.53 -19.32 -17.32
CA PRO A 282 32.75 -19.63 -18.73
C PRO A 282 34.24 -19.87 -18.94
N LYS A 283 34.61 -20.95 -19.65
CA LYS A 283 36.00 -21.17 -20.10
C LYS A 283 36.38 -20.26 -21.27
N ASP A 284 35.41 -19.53 -21.83
CA ASP A 284 35.54 -18.67 -23.00
C ASP A 284 35.22 -17.21 -22.65
N THR A 285 36.19 -16.54 -22.01
CA THR A 285 36.10 -15.11 -21.64
C THR A 285 35.98 -14.20 -22.88
N GLY A 286 36.66 -14.57 -23.97
CA GLY A 286 36.71 -13.77 -25.19
C GLY A 286 35.34 -13.66 -25.86
N ASN A 287 34.62 -14.77 -25.98
CA ASN A 287 33.25 -14.79 -26.50
C ASN A 287 32.29 -14.06 -25.57
N LEU A 288 32.39 -14.26 -24.25
CA LEU A 288 31.56 -13.52 -23.28
C LEU A 288 31.66 -12.01 -23.46
N ILE A 289 32.88 -11.49 -23.61
CA ILE A 289 33.12 -10.07 -23.91
C ILE A 289 32.50 -9.71 -25.27
N GLY A 290 32.70 -10.53 -26.29
CA GLY A 290 32.15 -10.35 -27.63
C GLY A 290 30.62 -10.27 -27.70
N LEU A 291 29.90 -11.00 -26.82
CA LEU A 291 28.44 -10.92 -26.71
C LEU A 291 27.94 -9.53 -26.28
N VAL A 292 28.77 -8.78 -25.55
CA VAL A 292 28.43 -7.45 -25.04
C VAL A 292 28.88 -6.36 -26.00
N GLY A 293 30.06 -6.54 -26.60
CA GLY A 293 30.66 -5.62 -27.56
C GLY A 293 32.12 -5.33 -27.25
N ALA A 294 32.58 -4.15 -27.70
CA ALA A 294 33.96 -3.71 -27.46
C ALA A 294 34.11 -2.98 -26.11
N ALA A 295 35.34 -2.97 -25.58
CA ALA A 295 35.70 -2.14 -24.43
C ALA A 295 35.51 -0.64 -24.74
N PRO A 296 35.17 0.19 -23.73
CA PRO A 296 35.06 -0.13 -22.31
C PRO A 296 33.78 -0.90 -21.92
N LEU A 297 33.90 -1.72 -20.88
CA LEU A 297 32.82 -2.56 -20.34
C LEU A 297 32.74 -2.44 -18.82
N ILE A 298 31.57 -2.74 -18.27
CA ILE A 298 31.35 -2.82 -16.83
C ILE A 298 31.29 -4.29 -16.41
N VAL A 299 32.10 -4.69 -15.43
CA VAL A 299 32.02 -6.01 -14.80
C VAL A 299 31.44 -5.86 -13.39
N LYS A 300 30.35 -6.57 -13.08
CA LYS A 300 29.63 -6.48 -11.80
C LYS A 300 29.53 -7.84 -11.11
N LEU A 301 29.87 -7.90 -9.83
CA LEU A 301 29.51 -9.02 -8.97
C LEU A 301 28.00 -8.96 -8.64
N LEU A 302 27.34 -10.11 -8.72
CA LEU A 302 25.93 -10.20 -8.30
C LEU A 302 25.77 -10.02 -6.80
N GLU A 303 26.63 -10.69 -6.04
CA GLU A 303 26.65 -10.71 -4.57
C GLU A 303 27.43 -9.51 -4.03
N SER A 304 26.89 -8.31 -4.28
CA SER A 304 27.50 -7.09 -3.79
C SER A 304 26.46 -6.03 -3.44
N THR A 305 26.76 -5.25 -2.39
CA THR A 305 25.95 -4.12 -1.94
C THR A 305 26.69 -2.80 -2.19
N GLN A 306 25.92 -1.73 -2.43
CA GLN A 306 26.40 -0.34 -2.50
C GLN A 306 27.54 -0.07 -3.52
N GLY A 307 27.57 -0.79 -4.64
CA GLY A 307 28.53 -0.54 -5.73
C GLY A 307 29.96 -1.01 -5.45
N LYS A 308 30.19 -1.74 -4.35
CA LYS A 308 31.38 -2.59 -4.20
C LYS A 308 31.29 -3.71 -5.24
N GLY A 309 32.35 -4.03 -5.96
CA GLY A 309 32.30 -5.06 -7.01
C GLY A 309 31.67 -4.63 -8.34
N VAL A 310 31.59 -3.32 -8.63
CA VAL A 310 31.35 -2.79 -9.98
C VAL A 310 32.65 -2.16 -10.48
N VAL A 311 33.19 -2.69 -11.57
CA VAL A 311 34.50 -2.28 -12.13
C VAL A 311 34.30 -1.83 -13.58
N LEU A 312 34.88 -0.68 -13.93
CA LEU A 312 35.02 -0.25 -15.32
C LEU A 312 36.31 -0.82 -15.88
N ALA A 313 36.20 -1.62 -16.93
CA ALA A 313 37.32 -2.16 -17.67
C ALA A 313 37.46 -1.38 -18.99
N GLU A 314 38.46 -0.51 -19.07
CA GLU A 314 38.67 0.37 -20.23
C GLU A 314 39.16 -0.37 -21.47
N THR A 315 39.83 -1.50 -21.28
CA THR A 315 40.39 -2.33 -22.35
C THR A 315 39.91 -3.78 -22.23
N LYS A 316 39.95 -4.52 -23.34
CA LYS A 316 39.63 -5.95 -23.36
C LYS A 316 40.50 -6.74 -22.37
N LYS A 317 41.81 -6.46 -22.32
CA LYS A 317 42.73 -7.11 -21.39
C LYS A 317 42.37 -6.83 -19.93
N ALA A 318 41.99 -5.60 -19.60
CA ALA A 318 41.53 -5.27 -18.25
C ALA A 318 40.25 -6.03 -17.89
N ALA A 319 39.32 -6.16 -18.84
CA ALA A 319 38.09 -6.93 -18.63
C ALA A 319 38.39 -8.42 -18.38
N GLU A 320 39.29 -9.01 -19.17
CA GLU A 320 39.76 -10.39 -19.01
C GLU A 320 40.38 -10.60 -17.62
N SER A 321 41.28 -9.73 -17.18
CA SER A 321 41.90 -9.82 -15.86
C SER A 321 40.91 -9.74 -14.71
N VAL A 322 39.91 -8.86 -14.81
CA VAL A 322 38.86 -8.73 -13.78
C VAL A 322 37.95 -9.96 -13.75
N ILE A 323 37.60 -10.49 -14.92
CA ILE A 323 36.78 -11.71 -15.05
C ILE A 323 37.52 -12.92 -14.46
N ASP A 324 38.82 -13.07 -14.75
CA ASP A 324 39.63 -14.16 -14.21
C ASP A 324 39.75 -14.07 -12.69
N ALA A 325 39.93 -12.85 -12.15
CA ALA A 325 39.91 -12.62 -10.70
C ALA A 325 38.57 -13.03 -10.07
N PHE A 326 37.43 -12.66 -10.69
CA PHE A 326 36.10 -13.04 -10.20
C PHE A 326 35.84 -14.54 -10.31
N ARG A 327 36.36 -15.21 -11.35
CA ARG A 327 36.31 -16.68 -11.48
C ARG A 327 37.07 -17.36 -10.34
N GLY A 328 38.23 -16.83 -9.94
CA GLY A 328 39.00 -17.33 -8.80
C GLY A 328 38.22 -17.26 -7.48
N LEU A 329 37.33 -16.28 -7.33
CA LEU A 329 36.44 -16.12 -6.18
C LEU A 329 35.19 -17.03 -6.25
N ARG A 330 35.02 -17.82 -7.33
CA ARG A 330 33.83 -18.63 -7.60
C ARG A 330 32.51 -17.84 -7.53
N ALA A 331 32.57 -16.55 -7.85
CA ALA A 331 31.43 -15.65 -7.77
C ALA A 331 30.75 -15.52 -9.13
N ASN A 332 29.41 -15.47 -9.15
CA ASN A 332 28.67 -15.14 -10.36
C ASN A 332 28.83 -13.65 -10.69
N PHE A 333 28.97 -13.34 -11.98
CA PHE A 333 29.19 -11.97 -12.43
C PHE A 333 28.44 -11.63 -13.72
N LEU A 334 28.36 -10.33 -13.95
CA LEU A 334 27.74 -9.69 -15.09
C LEU A 334 28.82 -8.95 -15.87
N VAL A 335 28.81 -9.05 -17.20
CA VAL A 335 29.54 -8.14 -18.09
C VAL A 335 28.50 -7.30 -18.83
N GLN A 336 28.64 -5.99 -18.78
CA GLN A 336 27.62 -5.06 -19.28
C GLN A 336 28.27 -3.94 -20.09
N GLN A 337 27.58 -3.50 -21.13
CA GLN A 337 28.00 -2.38 -21.96
C GLN A 337 28.17 -1.12 -21.11
N PHE A 338 29.30 -0.42 -21.28
CA PHE A 338 29.45 0.91 -20.72
C PHE A 338 28.77 1.94 -21.63
N VAL A 339 27.70 2.56 -21.13
CA VAL A 339 26.96 3.63 -21.84
C VAL A 339 27.71 4.93 -21.63
N LYS A 340 28.66 5.25 -22.52
CA LYS A 340 29.54 6.43 -22.40
C LYS A 340 28.74 7.73 -22.43
N GLU A 341 27.69 7.75 -23.25
CA GLU A 341 26.82 8.92 -23.46
C GLU A 341 26.12 9.37 -22.18
N ALA A 342 25.98 8.48 -21.19
CA ALA A 342 25.40 8.83 -19.90
C ALA A 342 26.34 9.71 -19.04
N ALA A 343 27.63 9.80 -19.36
CA ALA A 343 28.61 10.69 -18.73
C ALA A 343 28.63 10.65 -17.18
N GLY A 344 28.42 9.48 -16.58
CA GLY A 344 28.38 9.33 -15.12
C GLY A 344 27.11 9.91 -14.47
N GLU A 345 26.07 10.15 -15.27
CA GLU A 345 24.76 10.61 -14.84
C GLU A 345 23.71 9.50 -14.99
N ASP A 346 22.74 9.47 -14.08
CA ASP A 346 21.54 8.66 -14.23
C ASP A 346 20.29 9.44 -13.82
N ILE A 347 19.15 9.00 -14.34
CA ILE A 347 17.84 9.56 -14.00
C ILE A 347 17.08 8.54 -13.17
N ARG A 348 16.83 8.92 -11.91
CA ARG A 348 15.92 8.17 -11.05
C ARG A 348 14.49 8.67 -11.24
N CYS A 349 13.65 7.81 -11.78
CA CYS A 349 12.20 7.99 -11.88
C CYS A 349 11.51 7.25 -10.73
N LEU A 350 10.78 7.96 -9.88
CA LEU A 350 9.94 7.33 -8.87
C LEU A 350 8.53 7.10 -9.42
N VAL A 351 8.13 5.84 -9.46
CA VAL A 351 6.83 5.37 -9.90
C VAL A 351 5.97 5.02 -8.69
N ILE A 352 4.77 5.59 -8.60
CA ILE A 352 3.73 5.23 -7.63
C ILE A 352 2.40 5.12 -8.39
N ASP A 353 1.65 4.04 -8.15
CA ASP A 353 0.34 3.76 -8.76
C ASP A 353 0.32 3.93 -10.29
N GLY A 354 1.35 3.41 -10.96
CA GLY A 354 1.47 3.46 -12.42
C GLY A 354 1.73 4.86 -12.99
N LYS A 355 2.19 5.82 -12.17
CA LYS A 355 2.58 7.17 -12.60
C LYS A 355 4.00 7.49 -12.13
N VAL A 356 4.80 8.14 -12.99
CA VAL A 356 6.06 8.75 -12.55
C VAL A 356 5.73 10.04 -11.81
N VAL A 357 5.82 10.01 -10.48
CA VAL A 357 5.43 11.11 -9.59
C VAL A 357 6.55 12.13 -9.39
N ALA A 358 7.80 11.67 -9.47
CA ALA A 358 9.00 12.49 -9.34
C ALA A 358 10.15 11.90 -10.14
N SER A 359 11.08 12.77 -10.56
CA SER A 359 12.30 12.40 -11.25
C SER A 359 13.44 13.30 -10.79
N MET A 360 14.60 12.71 -10.58
CA MET A 360 15.83 13.45 -10.29
C MET A 360 16.98 12.90 -11.12
N LYS A 361 17.85 13.79 -11.57
CA LYS A 361 19.13 13.43 -12.15
C LYS A 361 20.16 13.35 -11.02
N ARG A 362 20.93 12.27 -11.00
CA ARG A 362 22.06 12.12 -10.09
C ARG A 362 23.35 12.16 -10.91
N THR A 363 24.33 12.89 -10.41
CA THR A 363 25.65 13.02 -11.03
C THR A 363 26.69 12.48 -10.07
N GLY A 364 27.58 11.61 -10.56
CA GLY A 364 28.70 11.08 -9.79
C GLY A 364 29.68 12.16 -9.31
N ALA A 365 30.55 11.80 -8.38
CA ALA A 365 31.69 12.64 -8.00
C ALA A 365 32.69 12.73 -9.17
N GLU A 366 33.52 13.77 -9.18
CA GLU A 366 34.54 13.95 -10.22
C GLU A 366 35.46 12.70 -10.31
N GLY A 367 35.57 12.12 -11.50
CA GLY A 367 36.32 10.87 -11.74
C GLY A 367 35.60 9.56 -11.39
N ASP A 368 34.37 9.58 -10.84
CA ASP A 368 33.57 8.37 -10.61
C ASP A 368 32.46 8.24 -11.66
N PHE A 369 32.47 7.14 -12.43
CA PHE A 369 31.42 6.83 -13.39
C PHE A 369 30.09 6.41 -12.74
N ARG A 370 30.05 6.24 -11.41
CA ARG A 370 28.86 5.86 -10.64
C ARG A 370 28.20 7.10 -10.02
N SER A 371 26.90 7.21 -10.22
CA SER A 371 26.06 8.34 -9.79
C SER A 371 25.38 8.16 -8.41
N ASN A 372 25.88 7.25 -7.57
CA ASN A 372 25.24 6.95 -6.28
C ASN A 372 25.38 8.13 -5.28
N LEU A 373 24.24 8.65 -4.81
CA LEU A 373 24.15 9.73 -3.79
C LEU A 373 24.97 9.46 -2.51
N HIS A 374 25.00 8.19 -2.05
CA HIS A 374 25.75 7.81 -0.84
C HIS A 374 27.28 7.94 -0.98
N ARG A 375 27.81 8.22 -2.17
CA ARG A 375 29.25 8.38 -2.44
C ARG A 375 29.63 9.83 -2.81
N GLY A 376 28.86 10.81 -2.36
CA GLY A 376 29.14 12.23 -2.59
C GLY A 376 28.60 12.79 -3.91
N GLY A 377 27.78 12.02 -4.63
CA GLY A 377 27.09 12.52 -5.83
C GLY A 377 26.05 13.58 -5.51
N SER A 378 25.73 14.43 -6.50
CA SER A 378 24.69 15.47 -6.37
C SER A 378 23.36 15.01 -6.97
N ALA A 379 22.23 15.48 -6.43
CA ALA A 379 20.90 15.26 -7.01
C ALA A 379 20.25 16.60 -7.37
N ARG A 380 19.66 16.68 -8.55
CA ARG A 380 18.86 17.82 -9.00
C ARG A 380 17.58 17.32 -9.66
N THR A 381 16.51 18.11 -9.60
CA THR A 381 15.29 17.78 -10.34
C THR A 381 15.56 17.75 -11.84
N VAL A 382 14.87 16.86 -12.55
CA VAL A 382 15.01 16.77 -14.01
C VAL A 382 13.67 16.55 -14.66
N ARG A 383 13.42 17.24 -15.78
CA ARG A 383 12.28 16.97 -16.64
C ARG A 383 12.62 15.77 -17.54
N ILE A 384 11.80 14.73 -17.43
CA ILE A 384 11.94 13.52 -18.24
C ILE A 384 11.13 13.59 -19.53
N THR A 385 11.60 12.91 -20.57
CA THR A 385 10.93 12.78 -21.86
C THR A 385 9.73 11.82 -21.77
N LYS A 386 8.90 11.78 -22.82
CA LYS A 386 7.78 10.83 -22.91
C LYS A 386 8.28 9.38 -22.94
N GLU A 387 9.40 9.14 -23.63
CA GLU A 387 10.01 7.82 -23.77
C GLU A 387 10.64 7.33 -22.46
N GLU A 388 11.32 8.21 -21.72
CA GLU A 388 11.85 7.92 -20.37
C GLU A 388 10.72 7.57 -19.40
N ARG A 389 9.63 8.32 -19.46
CA ARG A 389 8.45 8.07 -18.64
C ARG A 389 7.81 6.72 -18.97
N ASP A 390 7.58 6.43 -20.25
CA ASP A 390 7.01 5.13 -20.68
C ASP A 390 7.90 3.96 -20.24
N THR A 391 9.21 4.09 -20.45
CA THR A 391 10.20 3.08 -20.07
C THR A 391 10.17 2.80 -18.56
N ALA A 392 10.14 3.86 -17.74
CA ALA A 392 10.03 3.70 -16.28
C ALA A 392 8.71 3.02 -15.85
N LEU A 393 7.59 3.40 -16.47
CA LEU A 393 6.28 2.81 -16.18
C LEU A 393 6.21 1.33 -16.59
N ARG A 394 6.73 0.99 -17.77
CA ARG A 394 6.80 -0.39 -18.25
C ARG A 394 7.71 -1.24 -17.37
N ALA A 395 8.84 -0.69 -16.94
CA ALA A 395 9.76 -1.38 -16.03
C ALA A 395 9.08 -1.69 -14.69
N ALA A 396 8.50 -0.70 -14.01
CA ALA A 396 7.79 -0.93 -12.75
C ALA A 396 6.64 -1.95 -12.89
N ARG A 397 5.89 -1.86 -14.00
CA ARG A 397 4.80 -2.80 -14.32
C ARG A 397 5.30 -4.22 -14.58
N ALA A 398 6.45 -4.39 -15.24
CA ALA A 398 7.03 -5.70 -15.53
C ALA A 398 7.31 -6.52 -14.25
N PHE A 399 7.62 -5.83 -13.15
CA PHE A 399 7.83 -6.43 -11.83
C PHE A 399 6.57 -6.42 -10.94
N GLY A 400 5.44 -5.90 -11.41
CA GLY A 400 4.23 -5.77 -10.59
C GLY A 400 4.39 -4.85 -9.37
N LEU A 401 5.28 -3.85 -9.44
CA LEU A 401 5.57 -2.95 -8.32
C LEU A 401 4.63 -1.74 -8.33
N GLY A 402 3.88 -1.56 -7.24
CA GLY A 402 3.04 -0.36 -7.01
C GLY A 402 3.86 0.87 -6.61
N LYS A 403 5.07 0.67 -6.08
CA LYS A 403 6.06 1.70 -5.74
C LYS A 403 7.44 1.26 -6.22
N ALA A 404 8.10 2.01 -7.10
CA ALA A 404 9.44 1.64 -7.56
C ALA A 404 10.30 2.87 -7.87
N GLY A 405 11.59 2.80 -7.56
CA GLY A 405 12.59 3.70 -8.13
C GLY A 405 13.20 3.04 -9.36
N VAL A 406 13.02 3.62 -10.54
CA VAL A 406 13.60 3.13 -11.79
C VAL A 406 14.75 4.04 -12.19
N ASP A 407 15.95 3.48 -12.26
CA ASP A 407 17.16 4.20 -12.64
C ASP A 407 17.39 4.00 -14.14
N LEU A 408 17.52 5.12 -14.88
CA LEU A 408 17.65 5.15 -16.33
C LEU A 408 18.98 5.81 -16.73
N LEU A 409 19.60 5.28 -17.77
CA LEU A 409 20.68 5.93 -18.50
C LEU A 409 20.14 6.48 -19.82
N ARG A 410 20.54 7.70 -20.16
CA ARG A 410 20.31 8.26 -21.49
C ARG A 410 21.34 7.67 -22.45
N SER A 411 20.87 7.18 -23.59
CA SER A 411 21.72 6.72 -24.69
C SER A 411 21.16 7.25 -26.01
N GLU A 412 21.98 7.23 -27.06
CA GLU A 412 21.56 7.62 -28.42
C GLU A 412 20.39 6.77 -28.96
N THR A 413 20.25 5.53 -28.46
CA THR A 413 19.19 4.60 -28.87
C THR A 413 18.03 4.54 -27.88
N GLY A 414 17.79 5.65 -27.18
CA GLY A 414 16.72 5.79 -26.18
C GLY A 414 17.15 5.44 -24.75
N PRO A 415 16.23 5.53 -23.78
CA PRO A 415 16.53 5.28 -22.37
C PRO A 415 16.81 3.79 -22.10
N LYS A 416 17.84 3.52 -21.29
CA LYS A 416 18.20 2.17 -20.84
C LYS A 416 17.96 2.02 -19.34
N VAL A 417 17.20 1.02 -18.94
CA VAL A 417 16.98 0.70 -17.52
C VAL A 417 18.26 0.11 -16.93
N LEU A 418 18.77 0.76 -15.89
CA LEU A 418 19.94 0.32 -15.13
C LEU A 418 19.54 -0.55 -13.93
N GLU A 419 18.53 -0.11 -13.18
CA GLU A 419 18.04 -0.80 -11.99
C GLU A 419 16.55 -0.49 -11.75
N VAL A 420 15.81 -1.45 -11.21
CA VAL A 420 14.47 -1.23 -10.65
C VAL A 420 14.51 -1.56 -9.16
N ASN A 421 14.42 -0.54 -8.32
CA ASN A 421 14.45 -0.68 -6.86
C ASN A 421 13.03 -0.72 -6.30
N SER A 422 12.66 -1.85 -5.70
CA SER A 422 11.35 -2.08 -5.05
C SER A 422 11.19 -1.41 -3.68
N SER A 423 12.26 -0.85 -3.09
CA SER A 423 12.22 -0.13 -1.83
C SER A 423 13.07 1.16 -1.91
N PRO A 424 12.69 2.12 -2.78
CA PRO A 424 13.44 3.36 -2.96
C PRO A 424 13.40 4.22 -1.69
N GLY A 425 14.49 4.93 -1.36
CA GLY A 425 14.46 5.96 -0.30
C GLY A 425 13.68 7.20 -0.74
N PHE A 426 13.01 7.85 0.21
CA PHE A 426 12.19 9.05 -0.05
C PHE A 426 12.98 10.36 0.14
N GLU A 427 13.94 10.38 1.07
CA GLU A 427 14.62 11.60 1.51
C GLU A 427 15.22 12.42 0.35
N GLY A 428 16.08 11.79 -0.45
CA GLY A 428 16.78 12.49 -1.53
C GLY A 428 15.84 13.06 -2.59
N ILE A 429 14.76 12.33 -2.92
CA ILE A 429 13.83 12.75 -3.97
C ILE A 429 12.79 13.75 -3.47
N GLU A 430 12.34 13.65 -2.23
CA GLU A 430 11.47 14.66 -1.60
C GLU A 430 12.23 15.97 -1.41
N LYS A 431 13.48 15.93 -0.90
CA LYS A 431 14.33 17.13 -0.79
C LYS A 431 14.61 17.77 -2.14
N ALA A 432 14.89 16.98 -3.17
CA ALA A 432 15.15 17.51 -4.51
C ALA A 432 13.89 18.14 -5.13
N THR A 433 12.74 17.47 -5.03
CA THR A 433 11.53 17.87 -5.78
C THR A 433 10.52 18.72 -5.01
N GLY A 434 10.62 18.77 -3.68
CA GLY A 434 9.65 19.44 -2.80
C GLY A 434 8.26 18.78 -2.79
N LYS A 435 8.12 17.57 -3.33
CA LYS A 435 6.84 16.86 -3.43
C LYS A 435 6.60 15.95 -2.23
N ASP A 436 5.35 15.83 -1.80
CA ASP A 436 4.91 14.85 -0.82
C ASP A 436 4.72 13.47 -1.48
N ILE A 437 5.81 12.71 -1.54
CA ILE A 437 5.84 11.40 -2.19
C ILE A 437 5.16 10.36 -1.31
N VAL A 438 5.37 10.44 0.00
CA VAL A 438 4.72 9.53 0.94
C VAL A 438 3.20 9.75 0.96
N GLY A 439 2.72 10.99 0.85
CA GLY A 439 1.28 11.27 0.69
C GLY A 439 0.69 10.59 -0.55
N MET A 440 1.38 10.64 -1.70
CA MET A 440 0.94 9.94 -2.92
C MET A 440 0.91 8.42 -2.76
N LEU A 441 1.84 7.85 -1.97
CA LEU A 441 1.81 6.42 -1.61
C LEU A 441 0.57 6.11 -0.75
N TYR A 442 0.23 6.97 0.20
CA TYR A 442 -0.99 6.80 1.01
C TYR A 442 -2.26 6.95 0.19
N ASP A 443 -2.31 7.87 -0.79
CA ASP A 443 -3.46 7.98 -1.71
C ASP A 443 -3.71 6.65 -2.45
N MET A 444 -2.63 5.98 -2.88
CA MET A 444 -2.71 4.66 -3.50
C MET A 444 -3.20 3.59 -2.52
N ILE A 445 -2.66 3.57 -1.28
CA ILE A 445 -3.06 2.60 -0.26
C ILE A 445 -4.55 2.77 0.08
N GLU A 446 -4.97 4.00 0.39
CA GLU A 446 -6.36 4.37 0.70
C GLU A 446 -7.30 3.95 -0.43
N ALA A 447 -6.94 4.20 -1.69
CA ALA A 447 -7.75 3.83 -2.84
C ALA A 447 -7.88 2.30 -3.02
N ARG A 448 -6.84 1.53 -2.68
CA ARG A 448 -6.79 0.07 -2.85
C ARG A 448 -7.56 -0.69 -1.78
N VAL A 449 -7.63 -0.16 -0.56
CA VAL A 449 -8.32 -0.79 0.58
C VAL A 449 -9.78 -0.32 0.75
N LYS A 450 -10.31 0.43 -0.23
CA LYS A 450 -11.74 0.80 -0.29
C LYS A 450 -12.63 -0.40 -0.62
N PRO A 451 -13.89 -0.41 -0.15
CA PRO A 451 -14.88 -1.42 -0.53
C PRO A 451 -15.00 -1.55 -2.05
N GLN A 452 -15.05 -2.78 -2.56
CA GLN A 452 -15.36 -3.04 -3.96
C GLN A 452 -16.88 -3.23 -4.15
N PRO A 453 -17.47 -2.77 -5.27
CA PRO A 453 -18.86 -3.06 -5.57
C PRO A 453 -19.11 -4.56 -5.62
N VAL A 454 -20.18 -5.00 -4.97
CA VAL A 454 -20.58 -6.41 -4.97
C VAL A 454 -21.29 -6.70 -6.29
N ARG A 455 -20.83 -7.72 -7.03
CA ARG A 455 -21.52 -8.12 -8.28
C ARG A 455 -22.92 -8.62 -7.95
N LYS A 456 -23.95 -8.08 -8.61
CA LYS A 456 -25.30 -8.67 -8.57
C LYS A 456 -25.20 -10.12 -9.09
N ARG A 457 -25.70 -11.10 -8.32
CA ARG A 457 -25.95 -12.43 -8.89
C ARG A 457 -26.96 -12.24 -10.02
N LYS A 458 -26.65 -12.75 -11.21
CA LYS A 458 -27.68 -12.96 -12.23
C LYS A 458 -28.63 -14.00 -11.62
N GLY A 459 -29.87 -13.60 -11.40
CA GLY A 459 -30.94 -14.48 -10.93
C GLY A 459 -31.27 -15.57 -11.94
#